data_AF-A0A4Z1CIL4-F1
#
_entry.id   AF-A0A4Z1CIL4-F1
#
_cell.length_a   1.000
_cell.length_b   1.000
_cell.length_c   1.000
_cell.angle_alpha   90.00
_cell.angle_beta   90.00
_cell.angle_gamma   90.00
#
_symmetry.space_group_name_H-M   'P 1'
#
loop_
_entity.id
_entity.type
_entity.pdbx_description
1 polymer ?
#
loop_
_entity_poly.entity_id
_entity_poly.type
_entity_poly.pdbx_seq_one_letter_code
_entity_poly.pdbx_strand_id
1 'polypeptide(L)'
;MSAGGFIARFIQGFVLDAATNGAVFLSLIVLVAGVITKQPAWIAIGVVVGLAGMVLPWTGLARKWSDPVMWAVALPVIVIDLAVLTLMWKRA
;
A
#
# COMPACT_ATOMS: atom_id res chain seq x y z
N MET A 1 28.80 8.69 -14.99
CA MET A 1 27.41 8.21 -15.13
C MET A 1 26.86 8.72 -16.45
N SER A 2 26.28 7.86 -17.30
CA SER A 2 25.60 8.34 -18.51
C SER A 2 24.28 9.03 -18.13
N ALA A 3 23.84 10.00 -18.94
CA ALA A 3 22.56 10.69 -18.72
C ALA A 3 21.38 9.70 -18.58
N GLY A 4 21.40 8.59 -19.33
CA GLY A 4 20.40 7.52 -19.23
C GLY A 4 20.38 6.81 -17.87
N GLY A 5 21.55 6.58 -17.25
CA GLY A 5 21.63 5.97 -15.92
C GLY A 5 21.09 6.89 -14.81
N PHE A 6 21.25 8.20 -14.95
CA PHE A 6 20.69 9.19 -14.04
C PHE A 6 19.16 9.24 -14.14
N ILE A 7 18.61 9.31 -15.37
CA ILE A 7 17.17 9.36 -15.61
C ILE A 7 16.47 8.09 -15.07
N ALA A 8 17.06 6.91 -15.29
CA ALA A 8 16.49 5.66 -14.78
C ALA A 8 16.36 5.64 -13.25
N ARG A 9 17.36 6.15 -12.52
CA ARG A 9 17.32 6.24 -11.06
C ARG A 9 16.31 7.26 -10.56
N PHE A 10 16.18 8.38 -11.26
CA PHE A 10 15.17 9.39 -10.94
C PHE A 10 13.74 8.84 -11.11
N ILE A 11 13.45 8.19 -12.24
CA ILE A 11 12.15 7.56 -12.50
C ILE A 11 11.86 6.48 -11.45
N GLN A 12 12.85 5.64 -11.12
CA GLN A 12 12.69 4.61 -10.10
C GLN A 12 12.30 5.22 -8.73
N GLY A 13 12.97 6.29 -8.30
CA GLY A 13 12.65 6.97 -7.05
C GLY A 13 11.23 7.56 -7.06
N PHE A 14 10.85 8.22 -8.16
CA PHE A 14 9.51 8.77 -8.32
C PHE A 14 8.40 7.70 -8.28
N VAL A 15 8.59 6.61 -9.02
CA VAL A 15 7.62 5.51 -9.07
C VAL A 15 7.48 4.84 -7.71
N LEU A 16 8.59 4.62 -7.00
CA LEU A 16 8.55 4.03 -5.67
C LEU A 16 7.84 4.93 -4.66
N ASP A 17 8.06 6.24 -4.71
CA ASP A 17 7.37 7.20 -3.86
C ASP A 17 5.85 7.21 -4.15
N ALA A 18 5.48 7.25 -5.43
CA ALA A 18 4.09 7.15 -5.85
C ALA A 18 3.43 5.83 -5.42
N ALA A 19 4.13 4.70 -5.54
CA ALA A 19 3.63 3.39 -5.12
C ALA A 19 3.46 3.31 -3.60
N THR A 20 4.41 3.87 -2.84
CA THR A 20 4.38 3.88 -1.37
C THR A 20 3.21 4.72 -0.86
N ASN A 21 3.04 5.93 -1.40
CA ASN A 21 1.90 6.79 -1.06
C ASN A 21 0.58 6.17 -1.52
N GLY A 22 0.55 5.60 -2.73
CA GLY A 22 -0.60 4.88 -3.28
C GLY A 22 -1.03 3.70 -2.40
N ALA A 23 -0.08 2.94 -1.87
CA ALA A 23 -0.33 1.86 -0.92
C ALA A 23 -1.03 2.39 0.33
N VAL A 24 -0.51 3.45 0.96
CA VAL A 24 -1.13 4.07 2.15
C VAL A 24 -2.56 4.53 1.87
N PHE A 25 -2.80 5.20 0.73
CA PHE A 25 -4.15 5.64 0.37
C PHE A 25 -5.11 4.47 0.10
N LEU A 26 -4.66 3.40 -0.57
CA LEU A 26 -5.46 2.20 -0.78
C LEU A 26 -5.82 1.52 0.54
N SER A 27 -4.87 1.44 1.47
CA SER A 27 -5.09 0.84 2.78
C SER A 27 -6.09 1.64 3.62
N LEU A 28 -6.09 2.98 3.50
CA LEU A 28 -7.12 3.82 4.10
C LEU A 28 -8.51 3.51 3.51
N ILE A 29 -8.60 3.31 2.20
CA ILE A 29 -9.86 2.93 1.53
C ILE A 29 -10.33 1.56 2.05
N VAL A 30 -9.43 0.58 2.20
CA VAL A 30 -9.75 -0.75 2.77
C VAL A 30 -10.31 -0.64 4.19
N LEU A 31 -9.70 0.20 5.03
CA LEU A 31 -10.18 0.44 6.38
C LEU A 31 -11.61 1.00 6.37
N VAL A 32 -11.83 2.07 5.59
CA VAL A 32 -13.12 2.73 5.48
C VAL A 32 -14.18 1.78 4.90
N ALA A 33 -13.85 1.03 3.85
CA ALA A 33 -14.73 0.04 3.24
C ALA A 33 -15.14 -1.03 4.26
N GLY A 34 -14.18 -1.59 5.01
CA GLY A 34 -14.45 -2.55 6.07
C GLY A 34 -15.45 -2.01 7.10
N VAL A 35 -15.26 -0.78 7.58
CA VAL A 35 -16.17 -0.15 8.54
C VAL A 35 -17.58 0.08 7.96
N ILE A 36 -17.68 0.52 6.71
CA ILE A 36 -18.97 0.82 6.06
C ILE A 36 -19.81 -0.44 5.81
N THR A 37 -19.19 -1.60 5.61
CA THR A 37 -19.94 -2.87 5.39
C THR A 37 -20.79 -3.31 6.59
N LYS A 38 -20.52 -2.80 7.80
CA LYS A 38 -21.23 -3.16 9.06
C LYS A 38 -21.22 -4.66 9.41
N GLN A 39 -20.42 -5.48 8.73
CA GLN A 39 -20.26 -6.90 9.02
C GLN A 39 -19.00 -7.10 9.87
N PRO A 40 -19.09 -7.73 11.07
CA PRO A 40 -17.96 -7.83 12.00
C PRO A 40 -16.68 -8.41 11.37
N ALA A 41 -16.81 -9.42 10.50
CA ALA A 41 -15.68 -10.02 9.80
C ALA A 41 -14.96 -9.04 8.86
N TRP A 42 -15.72 -8.24 8.10
CA TRP A 42 -15.15 -7.26 7.17
C TRP A 42 -14.60 -6.03 7.88
N ILE A 43 -15.19 -5.63 9.00
CA ILE A 43 -14.63 -4.60 9.88
C ILE A 43 -13.25 -5.06 10.39
N ALA A 44 -13.16 -6.28 10.92
CA ALA A 44 -11.90 -6.81 11.44
C ALA A 44 -10.81 -6.89 10.35
N ILE A 45 -11.16 -7.43 9.17
CA ILE A 45 -10.23 -7.49 8.03
C ILE A 45 -9.82 -6.09 7.58
N GLY A 46 -10.76 -5.18 7.38
CA GLY A 46 -10.49 -3.83 6.92
C GLY A 46 -9.61 -3.05 7.88
N VAL A 47 -9.85 -3.18 9.19
CA VAL A 47 -9.02 -2.55 10.23
C VAL A 47 -7.61 -3.14 10.24
N VAL A 48 -7.46 -4.47 10.26
CA VAL A 48 -6.14 -5.10 10.33
C VAL A 48 -5.32 -4.82 9.07
N VAL A 49 -5.91 -5.07 7.90
CA VAL A 49 -5.23 -4.89 6.61
C VAL A 49 -4.97 -3.42 6.36
N GLY A 50 -5.98 -2.56 6.54
CA GLY A 50 -5.84 -1.13 6.30
C GLY A 50 -4.84 -0.47 7.24
N LEU A 51 -4.84 -0.80 8.53
CA LEU A 51 -3.82 -0.26 9.45
C LEU A 51 -2.42 -0.79 9.14
N ALA A 52 -2.26 -2.09 8.88
CA ALA A 52 -0.96 -2.64 8.53
C ALA A 52 -0.40 -2.03 7.24
N GLY A 53 -1.26 -1.89 6.23
CA GLY A 53 -0.92 -1.30 4.94
C GLY A 53 -0.62 0.19 4.98
N MET A 54 -1.09 0.94 5.99
CA MET A 54 -0.65 2.31 6.25
C MET A 54 0.66 2.35 7.07
N VAL A 55 0.74 1.57 8.15
CA VAL A 55 1.85 1.63 9.11
C VAL A 55 3.15 1.11 8.51
N LEU A 56 3.12 0.04 7.71
CA LEU A 56 4.33 -0.55 7.12
C LEU A 56 5.04 0.42 6.16
N PRO A 57 4.37 1.00 5.14
CA PRO A 57 4.99 2.00 4.28
C PRO A 57 5.47 3.24 5.05
N TRP A 58 4.68 3.76 6.00
CA TRP A 58 5.12 4.91 6.81
C TRP A 58 6.34 4.60 7.66
N THR A 59 6.41 3.42 8.25
CA THR A 59 7.59 2.97 9.00
C THR A 59 8.80 2.89 8.09
N GLY A 60 8.62 2.37 6.86
CA GLY A 60 9.67 2.30 5.86
C GLY A 60 10.19 3.68 5.45
N LEU A 61 9.29 4.65 5.24
CA LEU A 61 9.64 6.04 4.95
C LEU A 61 10.37 6.70 6.13
N ALA A 62 9.83 6.57 7.35
CA ALA A 62 10.39 7.18 8.56
C ALA A 62 11.78 6.62 8.89
N ARG A 63 11.98 5.32 8.67
CA ARG A 63 13.26 4.62 8.90
C ARG A 63 14.18 4.62 7.68
N LYS A 64 13.77 5.25 6.57
CA LYS A 64 14.52 5.32 5.32
C LYS A 64 15.01 3.94 4.86
N TRP A 65 14.09 2.98 4.78
CA TRP A 65 14.39 1.66 4.25
C TRP A 65 14.95 1.74 2.83
N SER A 66 15.78 0.77 2.46
CA SER A 66 16.35 0.72 1.12
C SER A 66 15.25 0.46 0.07
N ASP A 67 15.45 0.96 -1.15
CA ASP A 67 14.48 0.82 -2.24
C ASP A 67 13.97 -0.61 -2.43
N PRO A 68 14.81 -1.68 -2.40
CA PRO A 68 14.31 -3.04 -2.54
C PRO A 68 13.34 -3.46 -1.42
N VAL A 69 13.60 -3.00 -0.19
CA VAL A 69 12.73 -3.27 0.96
C VAL A 69 11.43 -2.51 0.83
N MET A 70 11.48 -1.24 0.41
CA MET A 70 10.29 -0.44 0.15
C MET A 70 9.42 -1.07 -0.95
N TRP A 71 10.02 -1.57 -2.03
CA TRP A 71 9.31 -2.32 -3.06
C TRP A 71 8.69 -3.61 -2.54
N ALA A 72 9.41 -4.36 -1.71
CA ALA A 72 8.94 -5.58 -1.06
C ALA A 72 7.79 -5.33 -0.06
N VAL A 73 7.54 -4.08 0.34
CA VAL A 73 6.46 -3.68 1.24
C VAL A 73 5.28 -3.10 0.45
N ALA A 74 5.55 -2.11 -0.41
CA ALA A 74 4.50 -1.40 -1.15
C ALA A 74 3.74 -2.35 -2.09
N LEU A 75 4.42 -3.24 -2.83
CA LEU A 75 3.75 -4.13 -3.77
C LEU A 75 2.81 -5.13 -3.08
N PRO A 76 3.23 -5.89 -2.05
CA PRO A 76 2.30 -6.76 -1.34
C PRO A 76 1.14 -6.01 -0.70
N VAL A 77 1.36 -4.83 -0.12
CA VAL A 77 0.28 -4.02 0.44
C VAL A 77 -0.76 -3.68 -0.62
N ILE A 78 -0.33 -3.16 -1.78
CA ILE A 78 -1.24 -2.85 -2.90
C ILE A 78 -2.01 -4.10 -3.35
N VAL A 79 -1.33 -5.23 -3.51
CA VAL A 79 -1.97 -6.48 -3.97
C VAL A 79 -3.01 -6.97 -2.96
N ILE A 80 -2.69 -6.95 -1.66
CA ILE A 80 -3.58 -7.38 -0.60
C ILE A 80 -4.78 -6.43 -0.51
N ASP A 81 -4.58 -5.12 -0.57
CA ASP A 81 -5.65 -4.14 -0.54
C ASP A 81 -6.63 -4.32 -1.70
N LEU A 82 -6.11 -4.49 -2.92
CA LEU A 82 -6.94 -4.77 -4.10
C LEU A 82 -7.70 -6.09 -3.95
N ALA A 83 -7.07 -7.13 -3.41
CA ALA A 83 -7.72 -8.41 -3.17
C ALA A 83 -8.87 -8.25 -2.16
N VAL A 84 -8.65 -7.56 -1.04
CA VAL A 84 -9.67 -7.31 -0.02
C VAL A 84 -10.83 -6.50 -0.58
N LEU A 85 -10.57 -5.40 -1.29
CA LEU A 85 -11.60 -4.59 -1.92
C LEU A 85 -12.41 -5.39 -2.95
N THR A 86 -11.75 -6.20 -3.76
CA THR A 86 -12.41 -7.07 -4.75
C THR A 86 -13.30 -8.10 -4.07
N LEU A 87 -12.83 -8.71 -2.97
CA LEU A 87 -13.60 -9.70 -2.22
C LEU A 87 -14.80 -9.06 -1.50
N MET A 88 -14.63 -7.88 -0.93
CA MET A 88 -15.72 -7.10 -0.33
C MET A 88 -16.77 -6.77 -1.39
N TRP A 89 -16.36 -6.28 -2.57
CA TRP A 89 -17.27 -5.96 -3.67
C TRP A 89 -18.11 -7.16 -4.11
N LYS A 90 -17.49 -8.34 -4.21
CA LYS A 90 -18.21 -9.58 -4.60
C LYS A 90 -19.20 -10.08 -3.54
N ARG A 91 -19.12 -9.57 -2.30
CA ARG A 91 -19.96 -9.98 -1.16
C ARG A 91 -20.86 -8.87 -0.62
N ALA A 92 -20.78 -7.66 -1.17
CA ALA A 92 -21.67 -6.55 -0.92
C ALA A 92 -22.94 -6.70 -1.77
#